data_AF-A0A9E1IN23-F1
#
_entry.id   AF-A0A9E1IN23-F1
#
_cell.length_a   1.000
_cell.length_b   1.000
_cell.length_c   1.000
_cell.angle_alpha   90.00
_cell.angle_beta   90.00
_cell.angle_gamma   90.00
#
_symmetry.space_group_name_H-M   'P 1'
#
loop_
_entity.id
_entity.type
_entity.pdbx_description
1 polymer ?
#
loop_
_entity_poly.entity_id
_entity_poly.type
_entity_poly.pdbx_seq_one_letter_code
_entity_poly.pdbx_strand_id
1 'polypeptide(L)'
;MNFFKFVWGLLFRLFPCPTPTGLRKIGNPTKDSPVLLTCNFDLTVRRLHRQLDGWNLWLIVAESKGVNVWCAAGADEFNTHSVVSAIKTSAIADEVEHRQIILPPLGAPGIRKVDVEEQTGWTVEWGPVRAKDIPRFLAQKNHRSESMKRTTYDLWERLDTALGSLFLFFLVGAAGFAIFGRSLFLDYLLVGSLVFVSFFLTCPWIPGTRGIIKGLLVSAVLLGLYMVGDLLFALGDTWLGPDLLIAIFLFPLFGAELGGLASTLPSDFDPLLAKMGIKSISNTAFAGTVRTDLLNGWRELTYHHDRCISCKQCIEICPLGVWELGNDGRADFANPTTCTACTACLKNCTSGAIQAKRT
;
A
#
# COMPACT_ATOMS: atom_id res chain seq x y z
N MET A 1 22.98 2.66 -10.81
CA MET A 1 21.69 2.09 -11.23
C MET A 1 21.58 2.24 -12.75
N ASN A 2 21.25 1.20 -13.51
CA ASN A 2 20.87 1.40 -14.91
C ASN A 2 19.48 2.06 -14.90
N PHE A 3 19.39 3.30 -15.39
CA PHE A 3 18.16 4.10 -15.46
C PHE A 3 17.00 3.32 -16.09
N PHE A 4 17.28 2.49 -17.10
CA PHE A 4 16.27 1.67 -17.75
C PHE A 4 15.58 0.68 -16.81
N LYS A 5 16.32 0.00 -15.93
CA LYS A 5 15.73 -0.95 -14.97
C LYS A 5 14.85 -0.25 -13.93
N PHE A 6 15.22 0.98 -13.55
CA PHE A 6 14.40 1.78 -12.66
C PHE A 6 13.08 2.20 -13.31
N VAL A 7 13.16 2.72 -14.54
CA VAL A 7 11.98 3.11 -15.31
C VAL A 7 11.08 1.89 -15.56
N TRP A 8 11.67 0.74 -15.92
CA TRP A 8 10.93 -0.51 -16.09
C TRP A 8 10.22 -0.94 -14.81
N GLY A 9 10.93 -1.01 -13.68
CA GLY A 9 10.33 -1.36 -12.40
C GLY A 9 9.27 -0.36 -11.91
N LEU A 10 9.39 0.91 -12.30
CA LEU A 10 8.38 1.93 -12.02
C LEU A 10 7.13 1.75 -12.89
N LEU A 11 7.29 1.67 -14.22
CA LEU A 11 6.16 1.55 -15.16
C LEU A 11 5.42 0.22 -15.01
N PHE A 12 6.13 -0.86 -14.72
CA PHE A 12 5.56 -2.19 -14.54
C PHE A 12 5.44 -2.57 -13.05
N ARG A 13 5.29 -1.59 -12.16
CA ARG A 13 5.25 -1.81 -10.70
C ARG A 13 4.12 -2.74 -10.25
N LEU A 14 3.04 -2.84 -11.04
CA LEU A 14 1.90 -3.72 -10.79
C LEU A 14 2.11 -5.14 -11.34
N PHE A 15 3.22 -5.40 -12.02
CA PHE A 15 3.61 -6.73 -12.46
C PHE A 15 4.68 -7.33 -11.53
N PRO A 16 4.60 -8.64 -11.24
CA PRO A 16 5.65 -9.38 -10.56
C PRO A 16 7.04 -9.15 -11.17
N CYS A 17 7.97 -8.58 -10.39
CA CYS A 17 9.37 -8.45 -10.77
C CYS A 17 10.27 -8.95 -9.63
N PRO A 18 10.47 -10.27 -9.52
CA PRO A 18 11.19 -10.84 -8.40
C PRO A 18 12.71 -10.66 -8.52
N THR A 19 13.34 -10.42 -7.38
CA THR A 19 14.78 -10.54 -7.16
C THR A 19 15.06 -11.87 -6.45
N PRO A 20 16.21 -12.54 -6.66
CA PRO A 20 16.55 -13.76 -5.94
C PRO A 20 16.47 -13.59 -4.42
N THR A 21 15.78 -14.51 -3.77
CA THR A 21 15.67 -14.59 -2.31
C THR A 21 17.01 -14.98 -1.67
N GLY A 22 17.11 -14.77 -0.36
CA GLY A 22 18.28 -15.19 0.43
C GLY A 22 18.95 -14.04 1.18
N LEU A 23 20.05 -14.39 1.85
CA LEU A 23 20.84 -13.49 2.68
C LEU A 23 21.79 -12.63 1.83
N ARG A 24 21.88 -11.34 2.15
CA ARG A 24 22.75 -10.36 1.48
C ARG A 24 23.53 -9.58 2.52
N LYS A 25 24.82 -9.36 2.22
CA LYS A 25 25.70 -8.47 2.97
C LYS A 25 25.53 -7.04 2.46
N ILE A 26 25.35 -6.07 3.34
CA ILE A 26 25.43 -4.64 3.06
C ILE A 26 26.67 -4.10 3.78
N GLY A 27 27.60 -3.51 3.04
CA GLY A 27 28.90 -3.09 3.59
C GLY A 27 29.69 -4.30 4.11
N ASN A 28 30.32 -4.12 5.27
CA ASN A 28 31.10 -5.13 5.99
C ASN A 28 30.44 -5.44 7.34
N PRO A 29 29.33 -6.20 7.37
CA PRO A 29 28.63 -6.52 8.61
C PRO A 29 29.49 -7.40 9.52
N THR A 30 29.38 -7.12 10.82
CA THR A 30 29.91 -7.90 11.94
C THR A 30 28.82 -8.76 12.57
N LYS A 31 29.17 -9.53 13.60
CA LYS A 31 28.22 -10.37 14.34
C LYS A 31 27.19 -9.60 15.19
N ASP A 32 27.46 -8.32 15.45
CA ASP A 32 26.56 -7.41 16.15
C ASP A 32 25.74 -6.53 15.18
N SER A 33 25.94 -6.70 13.87
CA SER A 33 25.31 -5.85 12.86
C SER A 33 23.82 -6.18 12.71
N PRO A 34 22.96 -5.18 12.51
CA PRO A 34 21.52 -5.38 12.49
C PRO A 34 21.07 -6.26 11.32
N VAL A 35 19.97 -6.99 11.53
CA VAL A 35 19.35 -7.85 10.52
C VAL A 35 18.02 -7.24 10.08
N LEU A 36 17.92 -6.91 8.80
CA LEU A 36 16.70 -6.45 8.16
C LEU A 36 16.12 -7.56 7.29
N LEU A 37 14.80 -7.63 7.18
CA LEU A 37 14.13 -8.50 6.22
C LEU A 37 13.15 -7.72 5.36
N THR A 38 13.14 -8.00 4.07
CA THR A 38 12.25 -7.37 3.10
C THR A 38 11.66 -8.41 2.14
N CYS A 39 10.73 -7.97 1.29
CA CYS A 39 10.11 -8.77 0.25
C CYS A 39 11.00 -8.89 -1.00
N ASN A 40 10.74 -9.82 -1.92
CA ASN A 40 11.57 -10.03 -3.11
C ASN A 40 11.20 -9.19 -4.32
N PHE A 41 10.47 -8.08 -4.17
CA PHE A 41 10.25 -7.16 -5.28
C PHE A 41 11.50 -6.34 -5.64
N ASP A 42 11.95 -6.42 -6.89
CA ASP A 42 13.21 -5.84 -7.37
C ASP A 42 13.33 -4.34 -7.09
N LEU A 43 12.28 -3.56 -7.36
CA LEU A 43 12.31 -2.12 -7.09
C LEU A 43 12.40 -1.82 -5.58
N THR A 44 11.73 -2.60 -4.73
CA THR A 44 11.83 -2.46 -3.26
C THR A 44 13.24 -2.76 -2.80
N VAL A 45 13.82 -3.88 -3.21
CA VAL A 45 15.18 -4.29 -2.81
C VAL A 45 16.21 -3.26 -3.27
N ARG A 46 16.10 -2.76 -4.51
CA ARG A 46 17.00 -1.70 -5.03
C ARG A 46 16.86 -0.37 -4.28
N ARG A 47 15.63 0.08 -4.03
CA ARG A 47 15.37 1.31 -3.26
C ARG A 47 15.95 1.17 -1.86
N LEU A 48 15.79 0.01 -1.23
CA LEU A 48 16.35 -0.28 0.08
C LEU A 48 17.88 -0.25 0.06
N HIS A 49 18.54 -0.98 -0.85
CA HIS A 49 20.00 -0.96 -1.00
C HIS A 49 20.55 0.47 -1.07
N ARG A 50 19.97 1.33 -1.90
CA ARG A 50 20.41 2.74 -2.04
C ARG A 50 20.32 3.53 -0.72
N GLN A 51 19.32 3.26 0.12
CA GLN A 51 19.18 3.96 1.41
C GLN A 51 20.14 3.42 2.47
N LEU A 52 20.70 2.23 2.25
CA LEU A 52 21.62 1.55 3.16
C LEU A 52 23.08 1.67 2.71
N ASP A 53 23.36 2.43 1.65
CA ASP A 53 24.72 2.71 1.19
C ASP A 53 25.51 3.37 2.35
N GLY A 54 26.66 2.78 2.69
CA GLY A 54 27.50 3.23 3.82
C GLY A 54 27.19 2.58 5.17
N TRP A 55 26.20 1.69 5.26
CA TRP A 55 25.91 0.91 6.47
C TRP A 55 26.48 -0.51 6.40
N ASN A 56 26.73 -1.08 7.58
CA ASN A 56 27.16 -2.46 7.76
C ASN A 56 26.00 -3.24 8.37
N LEU A 57 25.29 -4.04 7.57
CA LEU A 57 24.13 -4.80 8.03
C LEU A 57 23.84 -6.03 7.18
N TRP A 58 22.99 -6.91 7.71
CA TRP A 58 22.48 -8.08 7.02
C TRP A 58 21.08 -7.84 6.46
N LEU A 59 20.85 -8.20 5.20
CA LEU A 59 19.55 -8.07 4.55
C LEU A 59 19.06 -9.44 4.07
N ILE A 60 17.93 -9.89 4.60
CA ILE A 60 17.22 -11.09 4.14
C ILE A 60 16.14 -10.67 3.14
N VAL A 61 16.19 -11.24 1.94
CA VAL A 61 15.15 -11.07 0.91
C VAL A 61 14.25 -12.30 0.92
N ALA A 62 13.02 -12.13 1.39
CA ALA A 62 12.01 -13.19 1.51
C ALA A 62 11.06 -13.19 0.31
N GLU A 63 10.48 -14.35 0.01
CA GLU A 63 9.53 -14.53 -1.10
C GLU A 63 8.28 -13.65 -0.92
N SER A 64 7.84 -13.00 -2.00
CA SER A 64 6.60 -12.22 -2.08
C SER A 64 5.97 -12.23 -3.48
N LYS A 65 6.33 -13.24 -4.30
CA LYS A 65 6.01 -13.38 -5.72
C LYS A 65 6.43 -12.18 -6.56
N GLY A 66 7.49 -11.47 -6.15
CA GLY A 66 7.94 -10.27 -6.83
C GLY A 66 6.94 -9.11 -6.74
N VAL A 67 6.10 -9.08 -5.70
CA VAL A 67 5.18 -7.97 -5.39
C VAL A 67 5.69 -7.19 -4.18
N ASN A 68 5.47 -5.87 -4.16
CA ASN A 68 5.93 -5.00 -3.08
C ASN A 68 5.36 -5.38 -1.71
N VAL A 69 6.02 -4.95 -0.62
CA VAL A 69 5.70 -5.31 0.78
C VAL A 69 4.21 -5.24 1.10
N TRP A 70 3.55 -4.11 0.83
CA TRP A 70 2.18 -3.88 1.30
C TRP A 70 1.17 -4.66 0.46
N CYS A 71 1.28 -4.59 -0.86
CA CYS A 71 0.38 -5.33 -1.75
C CYS A 71 0.53 -6.84 -1.54
N ALA A 72 1.76 -7.35 -1.40
CA ALA A 72 2.01 -8.76 -1.14
C ALA A 72 1.47 -9.20 0.22
N ALA A 73 1.58 -8.37 1.25
CA ALA A 73 1.01 -8.67 2.57
C ALA A 73 -0.53 -8.67 2.55
N GLY A 74 -1.14 -7.76 1.79
CA GLY A 74 -2.60 -7.72 1.59
C GLY A 74 -3.14 -8.89 0.78
N ALA A 75 -2.34 -9.43 -0.15
CA ALA A 75 -2.64 -10.63 -0.93
C ALA A 75 -2.16 -11.93 -0.26
N ASP A 76 -1.68 -11.87 0.99
CA ASP A 76 -1.16 -13.01 1.76
C ASP A 76 0.03 -13.75 1.09
N GLU A 77 0.81 -13.08 0.23
CA GLU A 77 2.04 -13.60 -0.40
C GLU A 77 3.29 -13.27 0.42
N PHE A 78 3.30 -12.12 1.10
CA PHE A 78 4.32 -11.75 2.08
C PHE A 78 3.73 -11.88 3.49
N ASN A 79 3.82 -13.09 4.02
CA ASN A 79 3.10 -13.54 5.22
C ASN A 79 4.05 -14.15 6.27
N THR A 80 3.50 -14.54 7.43
CA THR A 80 4.26 -15.20 8.52
C THR A 80 5.13 -16.36 8.01
N HIS A 81 4.57 -17.24 7.17
CA HIS A 81 5.29 -18.41 6.66
C HIS A 81 6.49 -18.00 5.79
N SER A 82 6.31 -17.03 4.89
CA SER A 82 7.40 -16.51 4.04
C SER A 82 8.57 -15.95 4.88
N VAL A 83 8.26 -15.25 5.98
CA VAL A 83 9.25 -14.69 6.91
C VAL A 83 9.96 -15.78 7.70
N VAL A 84 9.20 -16.72 8.29
CA VAL A 84 9.76 -17.85 9.06
C VAL A 84 10.68 -18.69 8.18
N SER A 85 10.24 -19.01 6.97
CA SER A 85 11.03 -19.76 5.99
C SER A 85 12.33 -19.03 5.64
N ALA A 86 12.26 -17.72 5.35
CA ALA A 86 13.43 -16.93 5.03
C ALA A 86 14.43 -16.86 6.20
N ILE A 87 13.96 -16.69 7.44
CA ILE A 87 14.83 -16.69 8.62
C ILE A 87 15.53 -18.05 8.76
N LYS A 88 14.79 -19.16 8.70
CA LYS A 88 15.35 -20.51 8.91
C LYS A 88 16.30 -20.98 7.82
N THR A 89 16.09 -20.53 6.58
CA THR A 89 16.87 -21.01 5.40
C THR A 89 18.00 -20.07 5.00
N SER A 90 18.07 -18.86 5.56
CA SER A 90 19.08 -17.85 5.19
C SER A 90 20.47 -18.05 5.79
N ALA A 91 20.64 -18.99 6.73
CA ALA A 91 21.84 -19.17 7.55
C ALA A 91 22.23 -17.93 8.39
N ILE A 92 21.33 -16.95 8.56
CA ILE A 92 21.60 -15.74 9.34
C ILE A 92 21.98 -16.04 10.80
N ALA A 93 21.48 -17.13 11.35
CA ALA A 93 21.76 -17.55 12.74
C ALA A 93 23.25 -17.84 13.00
N ASP A 94 24.01 -18.15 11.95
CA ASP A 94 25.44 -18.44 12.01
C ASP A 94 26.30 -17.17 11.84
N GLU A 95 25.70 -16.09 11.34
CA GLU A 95 26.37 -14.83 10.97
C GLU A 95 26.28 -13.75 12.06
N VAL A 96 25.34 -13.87 13.01
CA VAL A 96 25.14 -12.91 14.11
C VAL A 96 24.99 -13.59 15.48
N GLU A 97 25.43 -12.90 16.53
CA GLU A 97 25.37 -13.39 17.93
C GLU A 97 24.03 -13.11 18.62
N HIS A 98 23.20 -12.24 18.04
CA HIS A 98 21.87 -11.91 18.53
C HIS A 98 20.76 -12.64 17.75
N ARG A 99 19.52 -12.50 18.21
CA ARG A 99 18.31 -13.05 17.56
C ARG A 99 17.25 -11.96 17.44
N GLN A 100 17.59 -10.88 16.75
CA GLN A 100 16.70 -9.73 16.53
C GLN A 100 16.60 -9.43 15.04
N ILE A 101 15.39 -9.25 14.53
CA ILE A 101 15.13 -8.97 13.11
C ILE A 101 14.16 -7.81 12.94
N ILE A 102 14.48 -6.92 12.00
CA ILE A 102 13.69 -5.73 11.70
C ILE A 102 12.82 -6.00 10.45
N LEU A 103 11.51 -5.91 10.62
CA LEU A 103 10.51 -6.09 9.57
C LEU A 103 9.87 -4.76 9.17
N PRO A 104 9.46 -4.60 7.89
CA PRO A 104 8.70 -3.43 7.47
C PRO A 104 7.28 -3.49 8.04
N PRO A 105 6.76 -2.42 8.66
CA PRO A 105 5.45 -2.41 9.32
C PRO A 105 4.29 -2.61 8.33
N LEU A 106 4.46 -2.21 7.06
CA LEU A 106 3.46 -2.44 6.02
C LEU A 106 3.27 -3.93 5.66
N GLY A 107 4.13 -4.82 6.17
CA GLY A 107 3.96 -6.27 6.08
C GLY A 107 3.00 -6.85 7.14
N ALA A 108 2.64 -6.09 8.18
CA ALA A 108 1.78 -6.53 9.28
C ALA A 108 0.38 -7.04 8.89
N PRO A 109 -0.26 -6.63 7.76
CA PRO A 109 -1.47 -7.29 7.24
C PRO A 109 -1.27 -8.79 6.93
N GLY A 110 -0.06 -9.18 6.49
CA GLY A 110 0.29 -10.55 6.14
C GLY A 110 0.98 -11.29 7.29
N ILE A 111 1.72 -10.57 8.13
CA ILE A 111 2.64 -11.14 9.12
C ILE A 111 2.10 -10.97 10.53
N ARG A 112 2.00 -12.08 11.26
CA ARG A 112 1.76 -12.12 12.70
C ARG A 112 3.09 -12.16 13.43
N LYS A 113 3.42 -11.07 14.13
CA LYS A 113 4.68 -10.93 14.88
C LYS A 113 4.93 -12.12 15.80
N VAL A 114 3.97 -12.42 16.69
CA VAL A 114 4.11 -13.45 17.72
C VAL A 114 4.39 -14.83 17.12
N ASP A 115 3.70 -15.19 16.04
CA ASP A 115 3.93 -16.47 15.36
C ASP A 115 5.35 -16.59 14.77
N VAL A 116 5.92 -15.48 14.27
CA VAL A 116 7.31 -15.46 13.79
C VAL A 116 8.26 -15.69 14.97
N GLU A 117 8.05 -14.98 16.07
CA GLU A 117 8.89 -15.08 17.27
C GLU A 117 8.85 -16.49 17.87
N GLU A 118 7.66 -17.07 18.03
CA GLU A 118 7.47 -18.43 18.54
C GLU A 118 8.10 -19.50 17.64
N GLN A 119 7.97 -19.38 16.32
CA GLN A 119 8.45 -20.40 15.38
C GLN A 119 9.95 -20.32 15.09
N THR A 120 10.58 -19.16 15.30
CA THR A 120 11.99 -18.94 14.93
C THR A 120 12.90 -18.71 16.13
N GLY A 121 12.35 -18.27 17.27
CA GLY A 121 13.15 -17.81 18.41
C GLY A 121 13.80 -16.44 18.19
N TRP A 122 13.46 -15.73 17.10
CA TRP A 122 13.93 -14.36 16.83
C TRP A 122 12.94 -13.34 17.37
N THR A 123 13.42 -12.32 18.07
CA THR A 123 12.63 -11.14 18.41
C THR A 123 12.42 -10.29 17.17
N VAL A 124 11.16 -9.92 16.92
CA VAL A 124 10.76 -9.14 15.75
C VAL A 124 10.53 -7.69 16.16
N GLU A 125 11.16 -6.76 15.44
CA GLU A 125 10.93 -5.33 15.59
C GLU A 125 10.36 -4.73 14.31
N TRP A 126 9.42 -3.80 14.47
CA TRP A 126 8.87 -3.07 13.35
C TRP A 126 9.74 -1.85 13.04
N GLY A 127 10.37 -1.86 11.87
CA GLY A 127 11.14 -0.74 11.35
C GLY A 127 10.27 0.47 10.96
N PRO A 128 10.87 1.49 10.34
CA PRO A 128 10.13 2.62 9.79
C PRO A 128 9.32 2.21 8.55
N VAL A 129 8.26 2.97 8.26
CA VAL A 129 7.47 2.80 7.03
C VAL A 129 8.31 3.10 5.79
N ARG A 130 9.19 4.10 5.85
CA ARG A 130 9.98 4.58 4.71
C ARG A 130 11.42 4.11 4.83
N ALA A 131 11.97 3.57 3.74
CA ALA A 131 13.35 3.09 3.71
C ALA A 131 14.38 4.18 4.05
N LYS A 132 14.11 5.44 3.68
CA LYS A 132 15.00 6.58 3.98
C LYS A 132 15.17 6.86 5.47
N ASP A 133 14.24 6.40 6.30
CA ASP A 133 14.25 6.63 7.74
C ASP A 133 15.05 5.53 8.48
N ILE A 134 15.43 4.43 7.80
CA ILE A 134 16.14 3.29 8.41
C ILE A 134 17.50 3.71 9.00
N PRO A 135 18.38 4.46 8.30
CA PRO A 135 19.63 4.93 8.89
C PRO A 135 19.43 5.66 10.22
N ARG A 136 18.45 6.55 10.27
CA ARG A 136 18.12 7.31 11.48
C ARG A 136 17.57 6.40 12.58
N PHE A 137 16.69 5.47 12.24
CA PHE A 137 16.14 4.47 13.16
C PHE A 137 17.25 3.61 13.81
N LEU A 138 18.20 3.12 13.02
CA LEU A 138 19.34 2.34 13.51
C LEU A 138 20.27 3.19 14.39
N ALA A 139 20.56 4.43 13.98
CA ALA A 139 21.36 5.36 14.79
C ALA A 139 20.70 5.68 16.16
N GLN A 140 19.38 5.61 16.23
CA GLN A 140 18.59 5.81 17.44
C GLN A 140 18.35 4.50 18.23
N LYS A 141 19.17 3.46 18.01
CA LYS A 141 19.08 2.16 18.68
C LYS A 141 17.69 1.55 18.56
N ASN A 142 17.15 1.54 17.34
CA ASN A 142 15.83 1.00 17.00
C ASN A 142 14.65 1.72 17.68
N HIS A 143 14.85 2.95 18.14
CA HIS A 143 13.73 3.79 18.57
C HIS A 143 13.03 4.41 17.37
N ARG A 144 11.70 4.27 17.31
CA ARG A 144 10.88 4.76 16.20
C ARG A 144 10.04 5.96 16.62
N SER A 145 10.33 7.12 16.04
CA SER A 145 9.50 8.32 16.23
C SER A 145 8.15 8.19 15.54
N GLU A 146 7.15 8.97 15.98
CA GLU A 146 5.81 8.96 15.36
C GLU A 146 5.86 9.19 13.85
N SER A 147 6.71 10.13 13.38
CA SER A 147 6.90 10.37 11.93
C SER A 147 7.40 9.17 11.13
N MET A 148 8.12 8.23 11.75
CA MET A 148 8.58 7.00 11.09
C MET A 148 7.48 5.93 11.01
N LYS A 149 6.46 6.03 11.88
CA LYS A 149 5.30 5.12 11.92
C LYS A 149 4.24 5.50 10.90
N ARG A 150 4.12 6.78 10.55
CA ARG A 150 3.02 7.29 9.71
C ARG A 150 3.35 7.37 8.23
N THR A 151 2.36 7.06 7.40
CA THR A 151 2.37 7.42 5.97
C THR A 151 1.95 8.86 5.82
N THR A 152 2.70 9.63 5.02
CA THR A 152 2.39 11.04 4.74
C THR A 152 1.46 11.21 3.55
N TYR A 153 1.57 10.32 2.56
CA TYR A 153 0.97 10.43 1.24
C TYR A 153 1.13 11.85 0.68
N ASP A 154 2.38 12.33 0.70
CA ASP A 154 2.74 13.67 0.25
C ASP A 154 2.68 13.78 -1.29
N LEU A 155 2.96 14.98 -1.82
CA LEU A 155 2.88 15.22 -3.26
C LEU A 155 3.79 14.28 -4.07
N TRP A 156 4.97 13.94 -3.55
CA TRP A 156 5.92 13.07 -4.22
C TRP A 156 5.49 11.60 -4.16
N GLU A 157 4.96 11.15 -3.03
CA GLU A 157 4.40 9.81 -2.86
C GLU A 157 3.17 9.60 -3.76
N ARG A 158 2.34 10.62 -3.94
CA ARG A 158 1.23 10.62 -4.90
C ARG A 158 1.72 10.52 -6.33
N LEU A 159 2.71 11.34 -6.71
CA LEU A 159 3.28 11.32 -8.06
C LEU A 159 3.97 9.98 -8.37
N ASP A 160 4.74 9.41 -7.44
CA ASP A 160 5.36 8.08 -7.59
C ASP A 160 4.31 6.99 -7.78
N THR A 161 3.20 7.06 -7.01
CA THR A 161 2.08 6.12 -7.14
C THR A 161 1.34 6.29 -8.46
N ALA A 162 1.06 7.53 -8.87
CA ALA A 162 0.37 7.85 -10.11
C ALA A 162 1.18 7.36 -11.32
N LEU A 163 2.45 7.77 -11.42
CA LEU A 163 3.30 7.38 -12.55
C LEU A 163 3.56 5.87 -12.58
N GLY A 164 3.73 5.24 -11.40
CA GLY A 164 4.00 3.81 -11.31
C GLY A 164 2.78 2.92 -11.58
N SER A 165 1.56 3.48 -11.51
CA SER A 165 0.31 2.73 -11.73
C SER A 165 -0.34 3.07 -13.07
N LEU A 166 0.02 4.22 -13.66
CA LEU A 166 -0.56 4.73 -14.91
C LEU A 166 -0.59 3.66 -16.00
N PHE A 167 0.53 2.96 -16.22
CA PHE A 167 0.68 2.02 -17.32
C PHE A 167 -0.38 0.90 -17.34
N LEU A 168 -0.76 0.31 -16.19
CA LEU A 168 -1.71 -0.81 -16.17
C LEU A 168 -3.14 -0.36 -16.49
N PHE A 169 -3.61 0.69 -15.84
CA PHE A 169 -4.98 1.20 -16.03
C PHE A 169 -5.17 1.81 -17.42
N PHE A 170 -4.08 2.27 -18.01
CA PHE A 170 -4.03 2.82 -19.35
C PHE A 170 -4.07 1.74 -20.44
N LEU A 171 -3.42 0.58 -20.25
CA LEU A 171 -3.37 -0.48 -21.26
C LEU A 171 -4.74 -1.09 -21.57
N VAL A 172 -5.58 -1.29 -20.55
CA VAL A 172 -6.91 -1.91 -20.73
C VAL A 172 -7.82 -1.01 -21.56
N GLY A 173 -7.89 0.28 -21.24
CA GLY A 173 -8.69 1.22 -22.02
C GLY A 173 -8.08 1.48 -23.41
N ALA A 174 -6.75 1.57 -23.51
CA ALA A 174 -6.06 1.73 -24.78
C ALA A 174 -6.36 0.57 -25.75
N ALA A 175 -6.35 -0.68 -25.27
CA ALA A 175 -6.73 -1.83 -26.08
C ALA A 175 -8.18 -1.74 -26.57
N GLY A 176 -9.11 -1.31 -25.70
CA GLY A 176 -10.51 -1.09 -26.07
C GLY A 176 -10.66 -0.04 -27.18
N PHE A 177 -10.05 1.14 -27.01
CA PHE A 177 -10.11 2.20 -28.03
C PHE A 177 -9.36 1.84 -29.32
N ALA A 178 -8.26 1.09 -29.24
CA ALA A 178 -7.54 0.62 -30.43
C ALA A 178 -8.40 -0.30 -31.31
N ILE A 179 -9.30 -1.09 -30.69
CA ILE A 179 -10.18 -2.04 -31.38
C ILE A 179 -11.48 -1.36 -31.82
N PHE A 180 -12.13 -0.60 -30.94
CA PHE A 180 -13.52 -0.14 -31.13
C PHE A 180 -13.66 1.37 -31.39
N GLY A 181 -12.64 2.18 -31.12
CA GLY A 181 -12.74 3.64 -31.08
C GLY A 181 -11.47 4.34 -31.54
N ARG A 182 -10.94 3.93 -32.70
CA ARG A 182 -9.61 4.34 -33.19
C ARG A 182 -9.43 5.85 -33.33
N SER A 183 -10.52 6.60 -33.56
CA SER A 183 -10.52 8.06 -33.62
C SER A 183 -10.28 8.72 -32.26
N LEU A 184 -10.81 8.16 -31.17
CA LEU A 184 -10.69 8.68 -29.81
C LEU A 184 -9.47 8.11 -29.06
N PHE A 185 -8.68 7.27 -29.72
CA PHE A 185 -7.57 6.58 -29.10
C PHE A 185 -6.53 7.56 -28.54
N LEU A 186 -6.06 8.52 -29.35
CA LEU A 186 -5.05 9.49 -28.91
C LEU A 186 -5.58 10.41 -27.81
N ASP A 187 -6.84 10.83 -27.91
CA ASP A 187 -7.50 11.68 -26.91
C ASP A 187 -7.59 10.93 -25.57
N TYR A 188 -8.02 9.66 -25.59
CA TYR A 188 -7.98 8.81 -24.40
C TYR A 188 -6.57 8.70 -23.81
N LEU A 189 -5.54 8.54 -24.65
CA LEU A 189 -4.17 8.44 -24.16
C LEU A 189 -3.71 9.74 -23.46
N LEU A 190 -3.97 10.90 -24.07
CA LEU A 190 -3.52 12.19 -23.55
C LEU A 190 -4.37 12.63 -22.37
N VAL A 191 -5.69 12.70 -22.55
CA VAL A 191 -6.64 13.11 -21.51
C VAL A 191 -6.64 12.13 -20.36
N GLY A 192 -6.65 10.82 -20.64
CA GLY A 192 -6.67 9.80 -19.60
C GLY A 192 -5.44 9.83 -18.70
N SER A 193 -4.25 10.04 -19.27
CA SER A 193 -3.02 10.19 -18.46
C SER A 193 -3.04 11.47 -17.62
N LEU A 194 -3.50 12.58 -18.18
CA LEU A 194 -3.64 13.86 -17.47
C LEU A 194 -4.65 13.74 -16.32
N VAL A 195 -5.82 13.14 -16.59
CA VAL A 195 -6.88 12.93 -15.60
C VAL A 195 -6.37 12.00 -14.49
N PHE A 196 -5.73 10.89 -14.83
CA PHE A 196 -5.16 9.97 -13.85
C PHE A 196 -4.17 10.68 -12.92
N VAL A 197 -3.14 11.33 -13.49
CA VAL A 197 -2.11 12.00 -12.69
C VAL A 197 -2.71 13.15 -11.88
N SER A 198 -3.50 14.02 -12.51
CA SER A 198 -4.11 15.17 -11.83
C SER A 198 -5.02 14.74 -10.68
N PHE A 199 -5.77 13.65 -10.85
CA PHE A 199 -6.65 13.12 -9.82
C PHE A 199 -5.86 12.59 -8.62
N PHE A 200 -4.79 11.83 -8.82
CA PHE A 200 -3.91 11.38 -7.73
C PHE A 200 -3.25 12.54 -6.98
N LEU A 201 -2.82 13.59 -7.69
CA LEU A 201 -2.22 14.76 -7.06
C LEU A 201 -3.25 15.51 -6.22
N THR A 202 -4.48 15.65 -6.72
CA THR A 202 -5.52 16.49 -6.13
C THR A 202 -6.45 15.78 -5.15
N CYS A 203 -6.45 14.44 -5.09
CA CYS A 203 -7.44 13.66 -4.37
C CYS A 203 -7.68 14.01 -2.89
N PRO A 204 -6.69 14.44 -2.07
CA PRO A 204 -6.97 14.73 -0.67
C PRO A 204 -7.65 16.09 -0.46
N TRP A 205 -7.65 16.98 -1.45
CA TRP A 205 -8.41 18.24 -1.39
C TRP A 205 -9.85 18.10 -1.90
N ILE A 206 -10.16 16.99 -2.57
CA ILE A 206 -11.53 16.69 -3.02
C ILE A 206 -12.34 16.19 -1.82
N PRO A 207 -13.53 16.73 -1.51
CA PRO A 207 -14.36 16.24 -0.42
C PRO A 207 -14.73 14.74 -0.54
N GLY A 208 -14.87 14.06 0.59
CA GLY A 208 -15.29 12.66 0.68
C GLY A 208 -14.18 11.69 1.15
N THR A 209 -14.60 10.52 1.64
CA THR A 209 -13.72 9.48 2.20
C THR A 209 -13.47 8.31 1.25
N ARG A 210 -14.29 8.18 0.19
CA ARG A 210 -14.19 7.14 -0.84
C ARG A 210 -13.72 7.75 -2.15
N GLY A 211 -12.91 7.01 -2.90
CA GLY A 211 -12.34 7.48 -4.15
C GLY A 211 -13.41 7.69 -5.23
N ILE A 212 -14.40 6.80 -5.30
CA ILE A 212 -15.51 6.92 -6.26
C ILE A 212 -16.35 8.19 -6.03
N ILE A 213 -16.58 8.57 -4.76
CA ILE A 213 -17.33 9.79 -4.41
C ILE A 213 -16.55 11.02 -4.89
N LYS A 214 -15.24 11.06 -4.64
CA LYS A 214 -14.37 12.14 -5.12
C LYS A 214 -14.41 12.26 -6.64
N GLY A 215 -14.33 11.13 -7.36
CA GLY A 215 -14.41 11.09 -8.82
C GLY A 215 -15.75 11.59 -9.36
N LEU A 216 -16.86 11.15 -8.77
CA LEU A 216 -18.21 11.61 -9.14
C LEU A 216 -18.41 13.11 -8.90
N LEU A 217 -17.89 13.65 -7.78
CA LEU A 217 -17.95 15.08 -7.49
C LEU A 217 -17.22 15.92 -8.54
N VAL A 218 -16.00 15.54 -8.90
CA VAL A 218 -15.24 16.23 -9.97
C VAL A 218 -15.99 16.14 -11.29
N SER A 219 -16.51 14.96 -11.62
CA SER A 219 -17.27 14.73 -12.85
C SER A 219 -18.52 15.61 -12.93
N ALA A 220 -19.26 15.76 -11.84
CA ALA A 220 -20.45 16.60 -11.78
C ALA A 220 -20.11 18.09 -11.98
N VAL A 221 -19.01 18.57 -11.37
CA VAL A 221 -18.54 19.95 -11.58
C VAL A 221 -18.11 20.18 -13.02
N LEU A 222 -17.32 19.27 -13.60
CA LEU A 222 -16.87 19.37 -14.98
C LEU A 222 -18.04 19.29 -15.98
N LEU A 223 -19.05 18.46 -15.71
CA LEU A 223 -20.26 18.39 -16.53
C LEU A 223 -21.05 19.70 -16.49
N GLY A 224 -21.21 20.31 -15.32
CA GLY A 224 -21.86 21.62 -15.21
C GLY A 224 -21.11 22.70 -15.99
N LEU A 225 -19.77 22.73 -15.89
CA LEU A 225 -18.93 23.64 -16.68
C LEU A 225 -19.02 23.37 -18.18
N TYR A 226 -19.05 22.09 -18.58
CA TYR A 226 -19.24 21.70 -19.97
C TYR A 226 -20.58 22.22 -20.51
N MET A 227 -21.68 22.01 -19.80
CA MET A 227 -23.01 22.45 -20.22
C MET A 227 -23.12 23.97 -20.34
N VAL A 228 -22.55 24.72 -19.39
CA VAL A 228 -22.52 26.19 -19.46
C VAL A 228 -21.63 26.68 -20.60
N GLY A 229 -20.45 26.08 -20.77
CA GLY A 229 -19.53 26.40 -21.84
C GLY A 229 -20.13 26.11 -23.22
N ASP A 230 -20.85 25.01 -23.35
CA ASP A 230 -21.55 24.63 -24.58
C ASP A 230 -22.68 25.60 -24.91
N LEU A 231 -23.49 25.94 -23.92
CA LEU A 231 -24.57 26.92 -24.07
C LEU A 231 -24.08 28.32 -24.49
N LEU A 232 -22.96 28.77 -23.94
CA LEU A 232 -22.45 30.13 -24.16
C LEU A 232 -21.49 30.24 -25.34
N PHE A 233 -20.76 29.17 -25.67
CA PHE A 233 -19.62 29.22 -26.60
C PHE A 233 -19.57 28.04 -27.59
N ALA A 234 -20.60 27.20 -27.65
CA ALA A 234 -20.62 25.98 -28.49
C ALA A 234 -19.38 25.09 -28.27
N LEU A 235 -18.99 24.93 -26.99
CA LEU A 235 -17.83 24.14 -26.57
C LEU A 235 -17.82 22.72 -27.15
N GLY A 236 -18.99 22.09 -27.31
CA GLY A 236 -19.15 20.76 -27.89
C GLY A 236 -18.69 20.65 -29.34
N ASP A 237 -18.75 21.76 -30.09
CA ASP A 237 -18.30 21.82 -31.49
C ASP A 237 -16.78 22.10 -31.60
N THR A 238 -16.13 22.39 -30.48
CA THR A 238 -14.67 22.59 -30.43
C THR A 238 -13.93 21.28 -30.16
N TRP A 239 -12.61 21.29 -30.39
CA TRP A 239 -11.75 20.15 -30.05
C TRP A 239 -11.76 19.81 -28.54
N LEU A 240 -12.04 20.78 -27.67
CA LEU A 240 -12.03 20.59 -26.21
C LEU A 240 -13.28 19.85 -25.70
N GLY A 241 -14.38 19.87 -26.46
CA GLY A 241 -15.65 19.27 -26.05
C GLY A 241 -15.55 17.76 -25.81
N PRO A 242 -15.14 16.97 -26.82
CA PRO A 242 -14.95 15.52 -26.68
C PRO A 242 -13.94 15.13 -25.59
N ASP A 243 -12.83 15.87 -25.48
CA ASP A 243 -11.79 15.65 -24.46
C ASP A 243 -12.36 15.81 -23.05
N LEU A 244 -13.18 16.84 -22.82
CA LEU A 244 -13.79 17.09 -21.51
C LEU A 244 -14.81 16.01 -21.16
N LEU A 245 -15.57 15.49 -22.14
CA LEU A 245 -16.48 14.35 -21.94
C LEU A 245 -15.72 13.07 -21.57
N ILE A 246 -14.58 12.79 -22.21
CA ILE A 246 -13.70 11.67 -21.83
C ILE A 246 -13.23 11.85 -20.39
N ALA A 247 -12.77 13.05 -20.02
CA ALA A 247 -12.32 13.33 -18.67
C ALA A 247 -13.43 13.09 -17.63
N ILE A 248 -14.63 13.62 -17.87
CA ILE A 248 -15.82 13.41 -17.03
C ILE A 248 -16.10 11.92 -16.81
N PHE A 249 -15.95 11.09 -17.85
CA PHE A 249 -16.16 9.65 -17.72
C PHE A 249 -15.04 8.92 -16.95
N LEU A 250 -13.79 9.38 -17.05
CA LEU A 250 -12.64 8.70 -16.46
C LEU A 250 -12.45 9.00 -14.96
N PHE A 251 -12.87 10.16 -14.46
CA PHE A 251 -12.71 10.52 -13.04
C PHE A 251 -13.35 9.51 -12.07
N PRO A 252 -14.60 9.03 -12.25
CA PRO A 252 -15.20 8.05 -11.35
C PRO A 252 -14.53 6.68 -11.46
N LEU A 253 -14.08 6.31 -12.67
CA LEU A 253 -13.38 5.05 -12.93
C LEU A 253 -12.05 5.00 -12.18
N PHE A 254 -11.22 6.03 -12.31
CA PHE A 254 -9.98 6.15 -11.54
C PHE A 254 -10.25 6.40 -10.05
N GLY A 255 -11.36 7.08 -9.73
CA GLY A 255 -11.99 7.19 -8.42
C GLY A 255 -12.08 5.86 -7.69
N ALA A 256 -12.73 4.88 -8.32
CA ALA A 256 -12.99 3.58 -7.71
C ALA A 256 -11.71 2.82 -7.33
N GLU A 257 -10.62 3.05 -8.05
CA GLU A 257 -9.35 2.34 -7.88
C GLU A 257 -8.40 3.04 -6.89
N LEU A 258 -8.66 4.29 -6.51
CA LEU A 258 -7.76 5.06 -5.65
C LEU A 258 -7.38 4.32 -4.38
N GLY A 259 -8.30 3.60 -3.72
CA GLY A 259 -7.96 2.89 -2.48
C GLY A 259 -7.22 1.56 -2.66
N GLY A 260 -7.17 1.01 -3.87
CA GLY A 260 -6.29 -0.11 -4.21
C GLY A 260 -4.82 0.31 -4.31
N LEU A 261 -4.57 1.59 -4.61
CA LEU A 261 -3.25 2.13 -4.93
C LEU A 261 -2.75 3.18 -3.92
N ALA A 262 -3.65 3.97 -3.34
CA ALA A 262 -3.35 4.99 -2.36
C ALA A 262 -3.34 4.39 -0.95
N SER A 263 -2.28 4.66 -0.21
CA SER A 263 -2.10 4.18 1.16
C SER A 263 -3.13 4.71 2.18
N THR A 264 -3.85 5.77 1.83
CA THR A 264 -4.70 6.54 2.75
C THR A 264 -6.19 6.46 2.44
N LEU A 265 -6.61 5.69 1.43
CA LEU A 265 -8.01 5.58 1.05
C LEU A 265 -8.46 4.11 1.01
N PRO A 266 -9.71 3.82 1.43
CA PRO A 266 -10.29 2.48 1.28
C PRO A 266 -10.57 2.17 -0.19
N SER A 267 -10.34 0.93 -0.61
CA SER A 267 -10.65 0.47 -1.97
C SER A 267 -12.17 0.40 -2.18
N ASP A 268 -12.67 1.01 -3.26
CA ASP A 268 -14.06 0.87 -3.71
C ASP A 268 -14.22 -0.30 -4.70
N PHE A 269 -13.11 -0.77 -5.30
CA PHE A 269 -13.11 -1.88 -6.27
C PHE A 269 -13.30 -3.24 -5.60
N ASP A 270 -12.64 -3.52 -4.47
CA ASP A 270 -12.76 -4.80 -3.77
C ASP A 270 -14.23 -5.11 -3.37
N PRO A 271 -14.97 -4.16 -2.76
CA PRO A 271 -16.41 -4.29 -2.50
C PRO A 271 -17.24 -4.57 -3.76
N LEU A 272 -16.95 -3.85 -4.85
CA LEU A 272 -17.68 -3.94 -6.11
C LEU A 272 -17.51 -5.32 -6.73
N LEU A 273 -16.27 -5.79 -6.88
CA LEU A 273 -15.95 -7.12 -7.42
C LEU A 273 -16.62 -8.23 -6.59
N ALA A 274 -16.56 -8.13 -5.25
CA ALA A 274 -17.20 -9.08 -4.36
C ALA A 274 -18.73 -9.14 -4.58
N LYS A 275 -19.39 -7.98 -4.71
CA LYS A 275 -20.84 -7.89 -4.99
C LYS A 275 -21.21 -8.42 -6.37
N MET A 276 -20.31 -8.30 -7.34
CA MET A 276 -20.46 -8.91 -8.68
C MET A 276 -20.18 -10.42 -8.70
N GLY A 277 -19.84 -11.03 -7.56
CA GLY A 277 -19.57 -12.47 -7.45
C GLY A 277 -18.15 -12.89 -7.83
N ILE A 278 -17.25 -11.93 -8.09
CA ILE A 278 -15.84 -12.19 -8.37
C ILE A 278 -15.13 -12.47 -7.03
N LYS A 279 -14.76 -13.73 -6.81
CA LYS A 279 -14.16 -14.17 -5.53
C LYS A 279 -12.69 -13.80 -5.41
N SER A 280 -11.92 -13.94 -6.48
CA SER A 280 -10.49 -13.64 -6.52
C SER A 280 -10.04 -13.33 -7.95
N ILE A 281 -8.95 -12.57 -8.09
CA ILE A 281 -8.18 -12.44 -9.32
C ILE A 281 -6.74 -12.80 -8.96
N SER A 282 -6.19 -13.82 -9.62
CA SER A 282 -4.93 -14.41 -9.21
C SER A 282 -5.00 -14.80 -7.72
N ASN A 283 -3.99 -14.42 -6.92
CA ASN A 283 -3.91 -14.73 -5.50
C ASN A 283 -4.58 -13.68 -4.60
N THR A 284 -5.16 -12.62 -5.17
CA THR A 284 -5.88 -11.59 -4.41
C THR A 284 -7.36 -11.99 -4.26
N ALA A 285 -7.77 -12.25 -3.02
CA ALA A 285 -9.16 -12.54 -2.69
C ALA A 285 -9.96 -11.25 -2.45
N PHE A 286 -11.08 -11.11 -3.16
CA PHE A 286 -12.01 -9.98 -3.05
C PHE A 286 -13.28 -10.36 -2.29
N ALA A 287 -13.67 -11.63 -2.24
CA ALA A 287 -14.82 -12.08 -1.46
C ALA A 287 -14.41 -13.00 -0.30
N GLY A 288 -15.18 -12.97 0.79
CA GLY A 288 -14.96 -13.85 1.95
C GLY A 288 -13.77 -13.46 2.83
N THR A 289 -13.17 -12.28 2.62
CA THR A 289 -12.10 -11.76 3.46
C THR A 289 -12.65 -10.76 4.48
N VAL A 290 -12.02 -10.70 5.66
CA VAL A 290 -12.38 -9.70 6.68
C VAL A 290 -12.19 -8.27 6.17
N ARG A 291 -11.16 -8.04 5.33
CA ARG A 291 -10.91 -6.74 4.70
C ARG A 291 -12.11 -6.31 3.86
N THR A 292 -12.57 -7.15 2.94
CA THR A 292 -13.72 -6.81 2.09
C THR A 292 -15.00 -6.67 2.90
N ASP A 293 -15.22 -7.51 3.91
CA ASP A 293 -16.38 -7.39 4.80
C ASP A 293 -16.40 -6.03 5.52
N LEU A 294 -15.25 -5.55 6.01
CA LEU A 294 -15.10 -4.21 6.60
C LEU A 294 -15.38 -3.10 5.58
N LEU A 295 -14.86 -3.23 4.35
CA LEU A 295 -15.08 -2.23 3.28
C LEU A 295 -16.55 -2.19 2.81
N ASN A 296 -17.23 -3.34 2.83
CA ASN A 296 -18.66 -3.48 2.54
C ASN A 296 -19.56 -3.00 3.67
N GLY A 297 -19.03 -2.82 4.88
CA GLY A 297 -19.83 -2.56 6.08
C GLY A 297 -20.62 -3.77 6.58
N TRP A 298 -20.25 -4.98 6.16
CA TRP A 298 -20.80 -6.24 6.71
C TRP A 298 -20.14 -6.64 8.04
N ARG A 299 -19.00 -6.03 8.33
CA ARG A 299 -18.33 -6.10 9.62
C ARG A 299 -17.95 -4.70 10.07
N GLU A 300 -17.88 -4.54 11.38
CA GLU A 300 -17.34 -3.37 12.05
C GLU A 300 -16.12 -3.78 12.88
N LEU A 301 -15.10 -2.91 12.92
CA LEU A 301 -13.95 -3.08 13.78
C LEU A 301 -14.34 -2.64 15.19
N THR A 302 -14.41 -3.58 16.13
CA THR A 302 -14.78 -3.33 17.52
C THR A 302 -13.55 -3.40 18.44
N TYR A 303 -13.52 -2.54 19.45
CA TYR A 303 -12.45 -2.48 20.44
C TYR A 303 -12.98 -2.74 21.86
N HIS A 304 -12.38 -3.72 22.54
CA HIS A 304 -12.66 -4.11 23.91
C HIS A 304 -11.52 -3.65 24.81
N HIS A 305 -11.67 -2.46 25.37
CA HIS A 305 -10.67 -1.81 26.20
C HIS A 305 -10.24 -2.64 27.42
N ASP A 306 -11.19 -3.35 28.05
CA ASP A 306 -11.00 -4.27 29.17
C ASP A 306 -10.01 -5.40 28.85
N ARG A 307 -10.02 -5.89 27.61
CA ARG A 307 -9.13 -6.98 27.13
C ARG A 307 -7.77 -6.49 26.66
N CYS A 308 -7.53 -5.17 26.60
CA CYS A 308 -6.28 -4.63 26.10
C CYS A 308 -5.15 -4.86 27.13
N ILE A 309 -4.08 -5.52 26.68
CA ILE A 309 -2.90 -5.84 27.50
C ILE A 309 -1.78 -4.79 27.38
N SER A 310 -2.05 -3.61 26.82
CA SER A 310 -1.07 -2.53 26.65
C SER A 310 0.22 -2.94 25.88
N CYS A 311 0.13 -3.90 24.95
CA CYS A 311 1.29 -4.33 24.15
C CYS A 311 1.71 -3.34 23.05
N LYS A 312 0.90 -2.29 22.81
CA LYS A 312 1.11 -1.18 21.85
C LYS A 312 1.26 -1.59 20.38
N GLN A 313 1.12 -2.88 20.04
CA GLN A 313 1.31 -3.36 18.66
C GLN A 313 0.43 -2.65 17.63
N CYS A 314 -0.85 -2.41 17.96
CA CYS A 314 -1.78 -1.70 17.07
C CYS A 314 -1.35 -0.25 16.76
N ILE A 315 -0.78 0.44 17.75
CA ILE A 315 -0.25 1.80 17.62
C ILE A 315 1.02 1.80 16.77
N GLU A 316 1.89 0.82 17.01
CA GLU A 316 3.15 0.67 16.28
C GLU A 316 2.90 0.31 14.80
N ILE A 317 2.02 -0.63 14.48
CA ILE A 317 1.88 -1.06 13.08
C ILE A 317 0.94 -0.19 12.25
N CYS A 318 0.10 0.67 12.87
CA CYS A 318 -0.88 1.45 12.13
C CYS A 318 -0.21 2.63 11.39
N PRO A 319 -0.19 2.65 10.04
CA PRO A 319 0.42 3.76 9.31
C PRO A 319 -0.43 5.05 9.32
N LEU A 320 -1.70 4.94 9.72
CA LEU A 320 -2.68 6.02 9.60
C LEU A 320 -3.03 6.70 10.94
N GLY A 321 -2.48 6.23 12.06
CA GLY A 321 -2.78 6.81 13.36
C GLY A 321 -4.22 6.56 13.84
N VAL A 322 -4.85 5.47 13.38
CA VAL A 322 -6.17 5.03 13.87
C VAL A 322 -6.14 4.75 15.37
N TRP A 323 -5.00 4.27 15.88
CA TRP A 323 -4.77 3.94 17.27
C TRP A 323 -3.76 4.90 17.90
N GLU A 324 -4.10 5.42 19.08
CA GLU A 324 -3.23 6.28 19.89
C GLU A 324 -3.01 5.66 21.28
N LEU A 325 -2.03 6.17 22.02
CA LEU A 325 -1.75 5.73 23.38
C LEU A 325 -2.62 6.54 24.35
N GLY A 326 -3.55 5.87 25.02
CA GLY A 326 -4.41 6.45 26.03
C GLY A 326 -3.66 6.75 27.33
N ASN A 327 -4.31 7.54 28.19
CA ASN A 327 -3.73 8.02 29.45
C ASN A 327 -3.45 6.89 30.47
N ASP A 328 -4.19 5.79 30.39
CA ASP A 328 -4.00 4.60 31.23
C ASP A 328 -2.94 3.63 30.66
N GLY A 329 -2.27 4.04 29.57
CA GLY A 329 -1.28 3.26 28.86
C GLY A 329 -1.85 2.22 27.89
N ARG A 330 -3.18 2.07 27.78
CA ARG A 330 -3.82 1.19 26.78
C ARG A 330 -3.98 1.93 25.46
N ALA A 331 -4.40 1.20 24.42
CA ALA A 331 -4.67 1.82 23.12
C ALA A 331 -6.05 2.49 23.12
N ASP A 332 -6.18 3.61 22.42
CA ASP A 332 -7.45 4.27 22.15
C ASP A 332 -7.77 4.21 20.64
N PHE A 333 -9.03 3.93 20.31
CA PHE A 333 -9.52 3.91 18.92
C PHE A 333 -9.87 5.34 18.47
N ALA A 334 -8.84 6.18 18.36
CA ALA A 334 -8.95 7.63 18.27
C ALA A 334 -9.50 8.13 16.91
N ASN A 335 -9.04 7.55 15.80
CA ASN A 335 -9.31 8.08 14.46
C ASN A 335 -9.94 7.03 13.51
N PRO A 336 -11.12 6.47 13.84
CA PRO A 336 -11.72 5.35 13.10
C PRO A 336 -12.01 5.67 11.63
N THR A 337 -12.34 6.93 11.31
CA THR A 337 -12.66 7.39 9.96
C THR A 337 -11.48 7.35 8.99
N THR A 338 -10.25 7.30 9.52
CA THR A 338 -9.02 7.20 8.71
C THR A 338 -8.66 5.76 8.35
N CYS A 339 -9.38 4.77 8.88
CA CYS A 339 -9.07 3.36 8.66
C CYS A 339 -9.30 2.93 7.20
N THR A 340 -8.29 2.30 6.58
CA THR A 340 -8.38 1.71 5.22
C THR A 340 -8.67 0.21 5.22
N ALA A 341 -9.03 -0.35 6.38
CA ALA A 341 -9.30 -1.77 6.56
C ALA A 341 -8.15 -2.72 6.17
N CYS A 342 -6.88 -2.32 6.39
CA CYS A 342 -5.71 -3.15 6.09
C CYS A 342 -5.51 -4.37 7.01
N THR A 343 -6.36 -4.55 8.03
CA THR A 343 -6.39 -5.67 9.00
C THR A 343 -5.12 -5.91 9.84
N ALA A 344 -4.06 -5.11 9.71
CA ALA A 344 -2.82 -5.28 10.46
C ALA A 344 -3.02 -5.33 11.99
N CYS A 345 -3.76 -4.37 12.55
CA CYS A 345 -4.09 -4.29 13.99
C CYS A 345 -4.91 -5.48 14.46
N LEU A 346 -5.87 -5.94 13.65
CA LEU A 346 -6.69 -7.11 13.93
C LEU A 346 -5.82 -8.38 13.97
N LYS A 347 -4.98 -8.60 12.97
CA LYS A 347 -4.16 -9.82 12.84
C LYS A 347 -3.09 -9.94 13.93
N ASN A 348 -2.59 -8.80 14.42
CA ASN A 348 -1.54 -8.74 15.45
C ASN A 348 -2.06 -8.50 16.89
N CYS A 349 -3.38 -8.44 17.11
CA CYS A 349 -3.94 -8.32 18.45
C CYS A 349 -3.99 -9.70 19.13
N THR A 350 -3.06 -9.97 20.04
CA THR A 350 -2.96 -11.27 20.72
C THR A 350 -3.97 -11.45 21.85
N SER A 351 -4.44 -10.36 22.46
CA SER A 351 -5.44 -10.42 23.54
C SER A 351 -6.88 -10.52 23.04
N GLY A 352 -7.10 -10.43 21.72
CA GLY A 352 -8.44 -10.39 21.14
C GLY A 352 -9.24 -9.13 21.52
N ALA A 353 -8.56 -8.06 21.95
CA ALA A 353 -9.17 -6.77 22.23
C ALA A 353 -9.69 -6.07 20.97
N ILE A 354 -9.07 -6.31 19.81
CA ILE A 354 -9.50 -5.79 18.52
C ILE A 354 -10.18 -6.94 17.77
N GLN A 355 -11.42 -6.74 17.34
CA GLN A 355 -12.22 -7.77 16.66
C GLN A 355 -12.92 -7.18 15.43
N ALA A 356 -13.29 -8.04 14.48
CA ALA A 356 -14.13 -7.68 13.34
C ALA A 356 -15.47 -8.42 13.44
N LYS A 357 -16.45 -7.77 14.07
CA LYS A 357 -17.77 -8.34 14.37
C LYS A 357 -18.70 -8.15 13.17
N ARG A 358 -19.49 -9.18 12.82
CA ARG A 358 -20.55 -9.04 11.81
C ARG A 358 -21.62 -8.07 12.30
N THR A 359 -21.99 -7.13 11.45
CA THR A 359 -23.05 -6.14 11.68
C THR A 359 -24.43 -6.75 11.62
#